data_AF-A0A968HXJ2-F1
#
_entry.id   AF-A0A968HXJ2-F1
#
_cell.length_a   1.000
_cell.length_b   1.000
_cell.length_c   1.000
_cell.angle_alpha   90.00
_cell.angle_beta   90.00
_cell.angle_gamma   90.00
#
_symmetry.space_group_name_H-M   'P 1'
#
loop_
_entity.id
_entity.type
_entity.pdbx_description
1 polymer ?
#
loop_
_entity_poly.entity_id
_entity_poly.type
_entity_poly.pdbx_seq_one_letter_code
_entity_poly.pdbx_strand_id
1 'polypeptide(L)'
;KSEAGIQTIAPLAPTALLGQWPLVSFCFSRFIEGCTTLPSLLGWLISGGILILYGVFALALGFRQRFLSPPQLPQIPTIMILKVWGGSLIMPAWIEELLFRCLLIPHPQEGVAGLTLFLWATFSLSLFLIYHPIKRALFLRQGTPLF
;
A
#
# COMPACT_ATOMS: atom_id res chain seq x y z
N LYS A 1 59.52 5.49 -1.03
CA LYS A 1 58.60 4.88 -0.03
C LYS A 1 57.22 5.40 -0.39
N SER A 2 56.46 4.59 -1.13
CA SER A 2 55.19 4.98 -1.76
C SER A 2 54.11 4.99 -0.69
N GLU A 3 53.60 6.16 -0.34
CA GLU A 3 52.46 6.28 0.58
C GLU A 3 51.19 6.00 -0.24
N ALA A 4 50.61 4.83 0.02
CA ALA A 4 49.32 4.43 -0.52
C ALA A 4 48.27 5.45 -0.07
N GLY A 5 47.76 6.22 -1.04
CA GLY A 5 46.64 7.13 -0.83
C GLY A 5 45.41 6.33 -0.41
N ILE A 6 45.08 6.40 0.88
CA ILE A 6 43.82 5.91 1.42
C ILE A 6 42.75 6.79 0.79
N GLN A 7 42.03 6.27 -0.20
CA GLN A 7 40.84 6.92 -0.72
C GLN A 7 39.80 6.92 0.40
N THR A 8 39.68 8.05 1.08
CA THR A 8 38.61 8.32 2.04
C THR A 8 37.30 8.32 1.24
N ILE A 9 36.57 7.21 1.27
CA ILE A 9 35.23 7.12 0.69
C ILE A 9 34.36 8.05 1.54
N ALA A 10 34.17 9.28 1.09
CA ALA A 10 33.21 10.18 1.70
C ALA A 10 31.84 9.48 1.64
N PRO A 11 31.07 9.42 2.74
CA PRO A 11 29.72 8.90 2.68
C PRO A 11 28.95 9.75 1.67
N LEU A 12 28.65 9.18 0.50
CA LEU A 12 27.81 9.82 -0.48
C LEU A 12 26.46 10.04 0.20
N ALA A 13 26.06 11.29 0.37
CA ALA A 13 24.71 11.61 0.76
C ALA A 13 23.76 10.88 -0.22
N PRO A 14 22.65 10.26 0.23
CA PRO A 14 21.71 9.56 -0.65
C PRO A 14 21.24 10.40 -1.84
N THR A 15 21.30 11.72 -1.69
CA THR A 15 21.04 12.76 -2.70
C THR A 15 22.04 12.81 -3.86
N ALA A 16 23.27 12.29 -3.74
CA ALA A 16 24.24 12.33 -4.84
C ALA A 16 23.97 11.26 -5.92
N LEU A 17 23.44 10.09 -5.53
CA LEU A 17 23.12 8.98 -6.44
C LEU A 17 21.71 9.08 -7.03
N LEU A 18 20.72 9.48 -6.22
CA LEU A 18 19.31 9.55 -6.63
C LEU A 18 18.84 10.98 -6.98
N GLY A 19 19.61 12.02 -6.65
CA GLY A 19 19.21 13.43 -6.83
C GLY A 19 19.04 13.87 -8.29
N GLN A 20 19.53 13.10 -9.26
CA GLN A 20 19.24 13.34 -10.68
C GLN A 20 17.78 13.05 -11.04
N TRP A 21 17.08 12.25 -10.24
CA TRP A 21 15.70 11.83 -10.44
C TRP A 21 14.89 12.21 -9.19
N PRO A 22 14.47 13.48 -9.05
CA PRO A 22 13.85 13.97 -7.84
C PRO A 22 12.62 13.14 -7.46
N LEU A 23 11.81 12.71 -8.44
CA LEU A 23 10.68 11.81 -8.22
C LEU A 23 11.08 10.50 -7.56
N VAL A 24 12.14 9.83 -8.04
CA VAL A 24 12.59 8.55 -7.49
C VAL A 24 13.13 8.75 -6.07
N SER A 25 13.87 9.83 -5.83
CA SER A 25 14.33 10.21 -4.49
C SER A 25 13.16 10.42 -3.52
N PHE A 26 12.12 11.18 -3.93
CA PHE A 26 10.95 11.43 -3.08
C PHE A 26 10.17 10.14 -2.78
N CYS A 27 9.92 9.30 -3.78
CA CYS A 27 9.24 8.02 -3.59
C CYS A 27 10.03 7.12 -2.64
N PHE A 28 11.35 7.04 -2.83
CA PHE A 28 12.23 6.19 -2.04
C PHE A 28 12.34 6.68 -0.60
N SER A 29 12.52 7.98 -0.38
CA SER A 29 12.49 8.59 0.96
C SER A 29 11.18 8.31 1.67
N ARG A 30 10.03 8.55 1.01
CA ARG A 30 8.71 8.26 1.60
C ARG A 30 8.47 6.78 1.87
N PHE A 31 8.99 5.89 1.03
CA PHE A 31 8.93 4.45 1.25
C PHE A 31 9.74 4.03 2.47
N ILE A 32 11.00 4.49 2.57
CA ILE A 32 11.88 4.19 3.71
C ILE A 32 11.30 4.79 5.00
N GLU A 33 10.83 6.04 4.96
CA GLU A 33 10.17 6.68 6.08
C GLU A 33 8.94 5.89 6.50
N GLY A 34 8.03 5.54 5.58
CA GLY A 34 6.84 4.74 5.90
C GLY A 34 7.15 3.34 6.48
N CYS A 35 8.24 2.69 6.04
CA CYS A 35 8.67 1.42 6.61
C CYS A 35 9.39 1.54 7.96
N THR A 36 9.98 2.69 8.26
CA THR A 36 10.78 2.91 9.48
C THR A 36 10.04 3.68 10.57
N THR A 37 8.98 4.42 10.21
CA THR A 37 8.10 5.07 11.17
C THR A 37 7.04 4.11 11.66
N LEU A 38 7.26 3.57 12.86
CA LEU A 38 6.24 2.79 13.54
C LEU A 38 5.13 3.72 14.07
N PRO A 39 3.85 3.34 13.93
CA PRO A 39 2.75 4.07 14.55
C PRO A 39 2.91 4.12 16.07
N SER A 40 2.48 5.23 16.69
CA SER A 40 2.38 5.31 18.14
C SER A 40 1.36 4.30 18.70
N LEU A 41 1.42 3.99 19.99
CA LEU A 41 0.46 3.08 20.64
C LEU A 41 -1.00 3.52 20.43
N LEU A 42 -1.26 4.82 20.50
CA LEU A 42 -2.58 5.38 20.21
C LEU A 42 -2.96 5.18 18.74
N GLY A 43 -2.02 5.34 17.80
CA GLY A 43 -2.23 5.06 16.39
C GLY A 43 -2.60 3.60 16.12
N TRP A 44 -1.94 2.66 16.81
CA TRP A 44 -2.28 1.24 16.76
C TRP A 44 -3.66 0.95 17.31
N LEU A 45 -4.04 1.53 18.45
CA LEU A 45 -5.36 1.35 19.04
C LEU A 45 -6.47 1.90 18.15
N ILE A 46 -6.29 3.09 17.57
CA ILE A 46 -7.25 3.69 16.65
C ILE A 46 -7.38 2.82 15.40
N SER A 47 -6.25 2.42 14.80
CA SER A 47 -6.24 1.59 13.59
C SER A 47 -6.88 0.22 13.82
N GLY A 48 -6.54 -0.43 14.94
CA GLY A 48 -7.14 -1.69 15.36
C GLY A 48 -8.63 -1.58 15.64
N GLY A 49 -9.06 -0.50 16.31
CA GLY A 49 -10.47 -0.21 16.56
C GLY A 49 -11.28 -0.02 15.28
N ILE A 50 -10.75 0.77 14.33
CA ILE A 50 -11.35 0.96 13.00
C ILE A 50 -11.44 -0.37 12.26
N LEU A 51 -10.38 -1.18 12.29
CA LEU A 51 -10.33 -2.48 11.63
C LEU A 51 -11.38 -3.45 12.20
N ILE A 52 -11.50 -3.53 13.53
CA ILE A 52 -12.52 -4.36 14.19
C ILE A 52 -13.92 -3.88 13.82
N LEU A 53 -14.17 -2.57 13.90
CA LEU A 53 -15.47 -2.00 13.58
C LEU A 53 -15.86 -2.30 12.12
N TYR A 54 -14.95 -2.03 11.18
CA TYR A 54 -15.13 -2.36 9.78
C TYR A 54 -15.34 -3.87 9.57
N GLY A 55 -14.55 -4.71 10.23
CA GLY A 55 -14.66 -6.16 10.17
C GLY A 55 -16.03 -6.66 10.61
N VAL A 56 -16.58 -6.11 11.70
CA VAL A 56 -17.93 -6.45 12.18
C VAL A 56 -18.98 -6.06 11.14
N PHE A 57 -18.91 -4.85 10.57
CA PHE A 57 -19.82 -4.43 9.50
C PHE A 57 -19.72 -5.31 8.25
N ALA A 58 -18.51 -5.59 7.80
CA ALA A 58 -18.24 -6.42 6.63
C ALA A 58 -18.73 -7.86 6.82
N LEU A 59 -18.48 -8.45 7.99
CA LEU A 59 -18.98 -9.79 8.34
C LEU A 59 -20.50 -9.82 8.43
N ALA A 60 -21.11 -8.86 9.14
CA ALA A 60 -22.56 -8.78 9.27
C ALA A 60 -23.24 -8.66 7.89
N LEU A 61 -22.73 -7.81 7.00
CA LEU A 61 -23.22 -7.69 5.63
C LEU A 61 -22.95 -8.96 4.81
N GLY A 62 -21.76 -9.55 4.94
CA GLY A 62 -21.37 -10.77 4.23
C GLY A 62 -22.25 -11.97 4.59
N PHE A 63 -22.64 -12.10 5.86
CA PHE A 63 -23.61 -13.11 6.30
C PHE A 63 -25.02 -12.82 5.82
N ARG A 64 -25.49 -11.56 5.92
CA ARG A 64 -26.83 -11.16 5.43
C ARG A 64 -27.01 -11.37 3.94
N GLN A 65 -25.96 -11.14 3.15
CA GLN A 65 -25.97 -11.31 1.69
C GLN A 65 -25.61 -12.72 1.23
N ARG A 66 -25.39 -13.68 2.15
CA ARG A 66 -24.91 -15.05 1.87
C ARG A 66 -23.58 -15.12 1.10
N PHE A 67 -22.81 -14.04 1.11
CA PHE A 67 -21.47 -13.96 0.49
C PHE A 67 -20.46 -14.87 1.20
N LEU A 68 -20.62 -15.06 2.51
CA LEU A 68 -19.82 -15.97 3.34
C LEU A 68 -20.40 -17.39 3.36
N SER A 69 -20.84 -17.89 2.20
CA SER A 69 -21.21 -19.30 2.09
C SER A 69 -19.94 -20.16 2.21
N PRO A 70 -19.96 -21.28 2.96
CA PRO A 70 -18.80 -22.15 3.05
C PRO A 70 -18.40 -22.58 1.63
N PRO A 71 -17.15 -22.31 1.22
CA PRO A 71 -16.72 -22.66 -0.12
C PRO A 71 -16.85 -24.18 -0.29
N GLN A 72 -17.54 -24.61 -1.34
CA GLN A 72 -17.41 -25.97 -1.83
C GLN A 72 -16.00 -26.08 -2.38
N LEU A 73 -15.04 -26.47 -1.53
CA LEU A 73 -13.62 -26.54 -1.89
C LEU A 73 -13.45 -27.60 -2.99
N PRO A 74 -13.20 -27.21 -4.25
CA PRO A 74 -12.67 -28.16 -5.21
C PRO A 74 -11.28 -28.58 -4.70
N GLN A 75 -10.80 -29.77 -5.05
CA GLN A 75 -9.40 -30.12 -4.79
C GLN A 75 -8.49 -29.27 -5.67
N ILE A 76 -8.25 -28.03 -5.24
CA ILE A 76 -7.36 -27.08 -5.92
C ILE A 76 -5.92 -27.45 -5.53
N PRO A 77 -5.01 -27.61 -6.50
CA PRO A 77 -3.62 -27.95 -6.19
C PRO A 77 -2.95 -26.82 -5.40
N THR A 78 -2.21 -27.16 -4.35
CA THR A 78 -1.54 -26.23 -3.42
C THR A 78 -0.69 -25.17 -4.14
N ILE A 79 -0.06 -25.53 -5.26
CA ILE A 79 0.75 -24.61 -6.07
C ILE A 79 -0.07 -23.46 -6.67
N MET A 80 -1.34 -23.69 -7.00
CA MET A 80 -2.23 -22.66 -7.54
C MET A 80 -2.67 -21.71 -6.42
N ILE A 81 -2.92 -22.23 -5.22
CA ILE A 81 -3.20 -21.42 -4.03
C ILE A 81 -2.01 -20.50 -3.74
N LEU A 82 -0.79 -21.03 -3.69
CA LEU A 82 0.43 -20.24 -3.46
C LEU A 82 0.65 -19.17 -4.54
N LYS A 83 0.37 -19.48 -5.81
CA LYS A 83 0.45 -18.49 -6.90
C LYS A 83 -0.59 -17.37 -6.75
N VAL A 84 -1.82 -17.69 -6.37
CA VAL A 84 -2.87 -16.68 -6.13
C VAL A 84 -2.51 -15.83 -4.91
N TRP A 85 -2.00 -16.42 -3.84
CA TRP A 85 -1.57 -15.71 -2.64
C TRP A 85 -0.39 -14.78 -2.92
N GLY A 86 0.66 -15.29 -3.56
CA GLY A 86 1.81 -14.47 -3.95
C GLY A 86 1.45 -13.39 -4.96
N GLY A 87 0.62 -13.72 -5.95
CA GLY A 87 0.11 -12.79 -6.94
C GLY A 87 -0.71 -11.67 -6.31
N SER A 88 -1.64 -12.00 -5.42
CA SER A 88 -2.51 -11.01 -4.74
C SER A 88 -1.74 -10.12 -3.75
N LEU A 89 -0.67 -10.61 -3.14
CA LEU A 89 0.23 -9.80 -2.32
C LEU A 89 0.94 -8.73 -3.16
N ILE A 90 1.54 -9.12 -4.27
CA ILE A 90 2.31 -8.18 -5.11
C ILE A 90 1.35 -7.24 -5.88
N MET A 91 0.24 -7.78 -6.36
CA MET A 91 -0.78 -7.09 -7.15
C MET A 91 -2.17 -7.63 -6.75
N PRO A 92 -2.97 -6.91 -5.95
CA PRO A 92 -2.98 -5.45 -5.85
C PRO A 92 -2.13 -4.82 -4.75
N ALA A 93 -1.88 -5.54 -3.66
CA ALA A 93 -1.69 -4.89 -2.36
C ALA A 93 -0.47 -3.95 -2.31
N TRP A 94 0.69 -4.41 -2.78
CA TRP A 94 1.91 -3.60 -2.73
C TRP A 94 1.88 -2.39 -3.68
N ILE A 95 1.45 -2.58 -4.93
CA ILE A 95 1.44 -1.50 -5.92
C ILE A 95 0.42 -0.42 -5.54
N GLU A 96 -0.77 -0.82 -5.07
CA GLU A 96 -1.80 0.12 -4.65
C GLU A 96 -1.42 0.86 -3.36
N GLU A 97 -0.83 0.18 -2.37
CA GLU A 97 -0.32 0.83 -1.16
C GLU A 97 0.76 1.87 -1.51
N LEU A 98 1.72 1.52 -2.38
CA LEU A 98 2.80 2.41 -2.77
C LEU A 98 2.27 3.66 -3.52
N LEU A 99 1.35 3.48 -4.46
CA LEU A 99 0.82 4.60 -5.26
C LEU A 99 -0.13 5.49 -4.46
N PHE A 100 -1.10 4.92 -3.75
CA PHE A 100 -2.15 5.71 -3.11
C PHE A 100 -1.75 6.23 -1.73
N ARG A 101 -0.87 5.55 -1.01
CA ARG A 101 -0.48 5.97 0.35
C ARG A 101 0.94 6.51 0.42
N CYS A 102 1.93 5.83 -0.13
CA CYS A 102 3.31 6.34 -0.07
C CYS A 102 3.53 7.54 -1.02
N LEU A 103 2.94 7.52 -2.22
CA LEU A 103 3.16 8.59 -3.19
C LEU A 103 2.17 9.76 -3.03
N LEU A 104 0.88 9.46 -2.85
CA LEU A 104 -0.16 10.48 -2.88
C LEU A 104 -0.38 11.20 -1.54
N ILE A 105 -0.18 10.52 -0.41
CA ILE A 105 -0.41 11.12 0.91
C ILE A 105 0.93 11.68 1.43
N PRO A 106 1.00 12.98 1.75
CA PRO A 106 2.20 13.58 2.33
C PRO A 106 2.59 12.88 3.63
N HIS A 107 3.87 12.60 3.81
CA HIS A 107 4.34 11.97 5.03
C HIS A 107 4.28 12.96 6.21
N PRO A 108 3.92 12.54 7.45
CA PRO A 108 3.84 13.45 8.59
C PRO A 108 5.14 14.21 8.90
N GLN A 109 6.29 13.69 8.46
CA GLN A 109 7.60 14.33 8.61
C GLN A 109 7.79 15.55 7.69
N GLU A 110 6.94 15.73 6.67
CA GLU A 110 6.99 16.88 5.75
C GLU A 110 6.41 18.16 6.37
N GLY A 111 5.91 18.11 7.62
CA GLY A 111 5.42 19.28 8.34
C GLY A 111 4.17 19.93 7.74
N VAL A 112 3.42 19.18 6.94
CA VAL A 112 2.24 19.67 6.23
C VAL A 112 1.07 19.90 7.20
N ALA A 113 0.34 21.00 7.01
CA ALA A 113 -0.83 21.32 7.82
C ALA A 113 -1.88 20.19 7.77
N GLY A 114 -2.52 19.89 8.90
CA GLY A 114 -3.48 18.78 9.01
C GLY A 114 -4.66 18.87 8.02
N LEU A 115 -5.11 20.08 7.67
CA LEU A 115 -6.13 20.28 6.64
C LEU A 115 -5.64 19.84 5.25
N THR A 116 -4.39 20.17 4.90
CA THR A 116 -3.78 19.77 3.63
C THR A 116 -3.60 18.26 3.58
N LEU A 117 -3.18 17.64 4.69
CA LEU A 117 -3.13 16.17 4.81
C LEU A 117 -4.51 15.53 4.60
N PHE A 118 -5.56 16.09 5.21
CA PHE A 118 -6.93 15.60 5.06
C PHE A 118 -7.43 15.73 3.62
N LEU A 119 -7.14 16.84 2.93
CA LEU A 119 -7.49 17.05 1.53
C LEU A 119 -6.79 16.04 0.62
N TRP A 120 -5.48 15.82 0.80
CA TRP A 120 -4.73 14.83 0.04
C TRP A 120 -5.17 13.40 0.33
N ALA A 121 -5.46 13.07 1.59
CA ALA A 121 -6.02 11.77 1.98
C ALA A 121 -7.39 11.53 1.32
N THR A 122 -8.27 12.53 1.34
CA THR A 122 -9.60 12.46 0.71
C THR A 122 -9.49 12.34 -0.82
N PHE A 123 -8.58 13.09 -1.43
CA PHE A 123 -8.30 13.01 -2.86
C PHE A 123 -7.77 11.62 -3.26
N SER A 124 -6.79 11.11 -2.51
CA SER A 124 -6.23 9.78 -2.72
C SER A 124 -7.29 8.69 -2.57
N LEU A 125 -8.11 8.77 -1.53
CA LEU A 125 -9.21 7.83 -1.30
C LEU A 125 -10.23 7.88 -2.46
N SER A 126 -10.56 9.07 -2.95
CA SER A 126 -11.49 9.23 -4.07
C SER A 126 -10.93 8.59 -5.35
N LEU A 127 -9.64 8.80 -5.64
CA LEU A 127 -8.97 8.14 -6.77
C LEU A 127 -8.91 6.61 -6.59
N PHE A 128 -8.65 6.13 -5.38
CA PHE A 128 -8.63 4.70 -5.07
C PHE A 128 -10.00 4.04 -5.30
N LEU A 129 -11.08 4.72 -4.88
CA LEU A 129 -12.46 4.28 -5.09
C LEU A 129 -12.85 4.26 -6.58
N ILE A 130 -12.37 5.21 -7.38
CA ILE A 130 -12.62 5.27 -8.83
C ILE A 130 -11.75 4.25 -9.58
N TYR A 131 -10.53 4.02 -9.13
CA TYR A 131 -9.62 3.06 -9.74
C TYR A 131 -10.15 1.62 -9.66
N HIS A 132 -10.80 1.25 -8.55
CA HIS A 132 -11.38 -0.09 -8.36
C HIS A 132 -12.39 -0.54 -9.44
N PRO A 133 -13.46 0.22 -9.76
CA PRO A 133 -14.40 -0.15 -10.81
C PRO A 133 -13.75 -0.11 -12.19
N ILE A 134 -12.81 0.81 -12.44
CA ILE A 134 -12.04 0.87 -13.70
C ILE A 134 -11.17 -0.39 -13.85
N LYS A 135 -10.45 -0.78 -12.81
CA LYS A 135 -9.61 -1.99 -12.80
C LYS A 135 -10.46 -3.23 -13.04
N ARG A 136 -11.63 -3.31 -12.38
CA ARG A 136 -12.59 -4.39 -12.63
C ARG A 136 -13.05 -4.41 -14.09
N ALA A 137 -13.42 -3.26 -14.65
CA ALA A 137 -13.89 -3.17 -16.03
C ALA A 137 -12.80 -3.49 -17.07
N LEU A 138 -11.54 -3.12 -16.81
CA LEU A 138 -10.43 -3.30 -17.75
C LEU A 138 -9.73 -4.66 -17.65
N PHE A 139 -9.54 -5.19 -16.43
CA PHE A 139 -8.72 -6.38 -16.20
C PHE A 139 -9.54 -7.64 -15.89
N LEU A 140 -10.76 -7.51 -15.37
CA LEU A 140 -11.63 -8.65 -15.07
C LEU A 140 -12.69 -8.78 -16.17
N ARG A 141 -12.24 -9.14 -17.38
CA ARG A 141 -13.14 -9.52 -18.49
C ARG A 141 -13.70 -10.94 -18.35
N GLN A 142 -13.35 -11.67 -17.29
CA GLN A 142 -13.82 -13.04 -17.03
C GLN A 142 -14.27 -13.19 -15.58
N GLY A 143 -15.58 -13.24 -15.40
CA GLY A 143 -16.32 -13.36 -14.14
C GLY A 143 -17.76 -12.91 -14.39
N THR A 144 -18.55 -13.79 -14.99
CA THR A 144 -19.97 -13.63 -15.35
C THR A 144 -20.89 -13.27 -14.16
N PRO A 145 -22.17 -12.96 -14.45
CA PRO A 145 -22.74 -11.62 -14.46
C PRO A 145 -22.93 -11.04 -13.04
N LEU A 146 -23.25 -9.75 -12.97
CA LEU A 146 -23.91 -9.19 -11.80
C LEU A 146 -25.25 -9.93 -11.68
N PHE A 147 -25.46 -10.58 -10.52
CA PHE A 147 -26.61 -11.42 -10.10
C PHE A 147 -26.53 -12.90 -10.46
#